data_AF-A0A6I1ZX17-F1
#
_entry.id   AF-A0A6I1ZX17-F1
#
_cell.length_a   1.000
_cell.length_b   1.000
_cell.length_c   1.000
_cell.angle_alpha   90.00
_cell.angle_beta   90.00
_cell.angle_gamma   90.00
#
_symmetry.space_group_name_H-M   'P 1'
#
loop_
_entity.id
_entity.type
_entity.pdbx_description
1 polymer ?
#
loop_
_entity_poly.entity_id
_entity_poly.type
_entity_poly.pdbx_seq_one_letter_code
_entity_poly.pdbx_strand_id
1 'polypeptide(L)' 'MTTQAQVQGLGEFADRGFILVHPDDHIVELRHQGELIARFSQAGATPESLQRECAKHLAEKQW' A
#
# COMPACT_ATOMS: atom_id res chain seq x y z
N MET A 1 10.63 11.69 -2.21
CA MET A 1 10.60 11.20 -3.59
C MET A 1 9.90 9.84 -3.58
N THR A 2 8.67 9.78 -4.10
CA THR A 2 7.91 8.54 -4.25
C THR A 2 8.61 7.73 -5.35
N THR A 3 9.31 6.65 -4.99
CA THR A 3 10.01 5.82 -5.98
C THR A 3 8.98 5.26 -6.96
N GLN A 4 9.30 5.28 -8.26
CA GLN A 4 8.41 4.85 -9.34
C GLN A 4 7.87 3.41 -9.16
N ALA A 5 8.55 2.58 -8.36
CA ALA A 5 8.08 1.26 -7.93
C ALA A 5 6.83 1.30 -7.04
N GLN A 6 6.64 2.36 -6.24
CA GLN A 6 5.44 2.54 -5.39
C GLN A 6 4.18 2.80 -6.23
N VAL A 7 4.32 3.46 -7.38
CA VAL A 7 3.19 3.82 -8.26
C VAL A 7 2.66 2.62 -9.03
N GLN A 8 3.52 1.66 -9.39
CA GLN A 8 3.10 0.50 -10.19
C GLN A 8 2.28 -0.53 -9.39
N GLY A 9 2.56 -0.71 -8.08
CA GLY A 9 1.81 -1.65 -7.23
C GLY A 9 0.47 -1.09 -6.74
N LEU A 10 0.37 0.23 -6.58
CA LEU A 10 -0.82 0.90 -6.06
C LEU A 10 -1.80 1.35 -7.15
N GLY A 11 -1.34 1.63 -8.37
CA GLY A 11 -2.21 2.13 -9.44
C GLY A 11 -3.01 3.36 -9.00
N GLU A 12 -4.33 3.32 -9.19
CA GLU A 12 -5.27 4.40 -8.82
C GLU A 12 -5.33 4.71 -7.30
N PHE A 13 -4.87 3.79 -6.44
CA PHE A 13 -4.85 4.03 -5.00
C PHE A 13 -3.73 5.00 -4.59
N ALA A 14 -2.69 5.15 -5.42
CA ALA A 14 -1.63 6.13 -5.17
C ALA A 14 -2.21 7.56 -5.14
N ASP A 15 -3.14 7.89 -6.04
CA ASP A 15 -3.83 9.18 -6.07
C ASP A 15 -4.75 9.42 -4.86
N ARG A 16 -5.19 8.35 -4.19
CA ARG A 16 -6.01 8.43 -2.97
C ARG A 16 -5.20 8.59 -1.69
N GLY A 17 -3.87 8.75 -1.79
CA GLY A 17 -2.98 8.96 -0.66
C GLY A 17 -2.45 7.67 -0.01
N PHE A 18 -2.53 6.54 -0.73
CA PHE A 18 -1.82 5.32 -0.34
C PHE A 18 -0.35 5.41 -0.75
N ILE A 19 0.54 4.91 0.10
CA ILE A 19 1.99 4.84 -0.13
C ILE A 19 2.53 3.50 0.35
N LEU A 20 3.60 3.03 -0.30
CA LEU A 20 4.33 1.82 0.12
C LEU A 20 5.67 2.20 0.74
N VAL A 21 5.86 1.94 2.03
CA VAL A 21 7.13 2.18 2.72
C VAL A 21 7.90 0.88 2.81
N HIS A 22 9.21 0.91 2.57
CA HIS A 22 10.09 -0.25 2.71
C HIS A 22 11.02 -0.01 3.89
N PRO A 23 10.58 -0.29 5.13
CA PRO A 23 11.42 -0.09 6.31
C PRO A 23 12.58 -1.10 6.37
N ASP A 24 12.46 -2.23 5.67
CA ASP A 24 13.42 -3.33 5.65
C ASP A 24 13.45 -3.97 4.26
N ASP A 25 14.54 -4.65 3.89
CA ASP A 25 14.72 -5.27 2.57
C ASP A 25 13.65 -6.32 2.26
N HIS A 26 13.06 -6.92 3.30
CA HIS A 26 12.05 -7.97 3.16
C HIS A 26 10.63 -7.53 3.49
N ILE A 27 10.42 -6.27 3.91
CA ILE A 27 9.12 -5.81 4.42
C ILE A 27 8.63 -4.60 3.62
N VAL A 28 7.35 -4.65 3.27
CA VAL A 28 6.62 -3.57 2.61
C VAL A 28 5.44 -3.19 3.49
N GLU A 29 5.41 -1.94 3.94
CA GLU A 29 4.29 -1.36 4.68
C GLU A 29 3.39 -0.59 3.73
N LEU A 30 2.12 -0.97 3.66
CA LEU A 30 1.08 -0.17 3.05
C LEU A 30 0.59 0.86 4.05
N ARG A 31 0.71 2.14 3.71
CA ARG A 31 0.22 3.24 4.54
C ARG A 31 -0.78 4.10 3.79
N HIS A 32 -1.74 4.66 4.51
CA HIS A 32 -2.71 5.63 3.99
C HIS A 32 -2.71 6.86 4.88
N GLN A 33 -2.38 8.03 4.32
CA GLN A 33 -2.33 9.31 5.06
C GLN A 33 -1.51 9.27 6.36
N GLY A 34 -0.45 8.45 6.40
CA GLY A 34 0.42 8.28 7.58
C GLY A 34 0.03 7.14 8.52
N GLU A 35 -1.15 6.56 8.37
CA GLU A 35 -1.60 5.38 9.10
C GLU A 35 -1.07 4.09 8.45
N LEU A 36 -0.62 3.14 9.27
CA LEU A 36 -0.22 1.82 8.81
C LEU A 36 -1.46 0.96 8.58
N ILE A 37 -1.70 0.58 7.33
CA ILE A 37 -2.86 -0.23 6.93
C ILE A 37 -2.52 -1.72 7.01
N ALA A 38 -1.41 -2.10 6.38
CA ALA A 38 -0.98 -3.49 6.33
C ALA A 38 0.53 -3.61 6.18
N ARG A 39 1.07 -4.74 6.63
CA ARG A 39 2.46 -5.13 6.39
C ARG A 39 2.49 -6.39 5.54
N PHE A 40 3.33 -6.35 4.52
CA PHE A 40 3.57 -7.45 3.61
C PHE A 40 5.05 -7.81 3.66
N SER A 41 5.35 -9.07 3.40
CA SER A 41 6.69 -9.42 2.94
C SER A 41 6.88 -8.93 1.51
N GLN A 42 8.11 -8.65 1.07
CA GLN A 42 8.40 -8.23 -0.30
C GLN A 42 7.81 -9.19 -1.35
N ALA A 43 7.88 -10.50 -1.11
CA ALA A 43 7.27 -11.52 -1.97
C ALA A 43 5.73 -11.53 -1.92
N GLY A 44 5.13 -11.08 -0.82
CA GLY A 44 3.67 -11.01 -0.62
C GLY A 44 3.05 -9.68 -1.06
N ALA A 45 3.87 -8.65 -1.27
CA ALA A 45 3.46 -7.30 -1.69
C ALA A 45 3.17 -7.25 -3.20
N THR A 46 2.38 -8.20 -3.69
CA THR A 46 1.92 -8.22 -5.08
C THR A 46 0.87 -7.13 -5.30
N PRO A 47 0.72 -6.62 -6.54
CA PRO A 47 -0.31 -5.62 -6.84
C PRO A 47 -1.72 -6.06 -6.42
N GLU A 48 -2.09 -7.32 -6.61
CA GLU A 48 -3.40 -7.85 -6.19
C GLU A 48 -3.59 -7.81 -4.67
N SER A 49 -2.59 -8.23 -3.89
CA SER A 49 -2.64 -8.19 -2.42
C SER A 49 -2.74 -6.75 -1.91
N LEU A 50 -1.97 -5.83 -2.51
CA LEU A 50 -1.96 -4.42 -2.14
C LEU A 50 -3.30 -3.75 -2.45
N GLN A 51 -3.83 -3.93 -3.66
CA GLN A 51 -5.12 -3.37 -4.07
C GLN A 51 -6.27 -3.91 -3.22
N ARG A 52 -6.24 -5.20 -2.87
CA ARG A 52 -7.24 -5.82 -1.99
C ARG A 52 -7.27 -5.13 -0.62
N GLU A 53 -6.12 -4.92 0.01
CA GLU A 53 -6.06 -4.25 1.31
C GLU A 53 -6.40 -2.76 1.22
N CYS A 54 -6.00 -2.07 0.13
CA CYS A 54 -6.45 -0.70 -0.13
C CYS A 54 -7.98 -0.59 -0.22
N ALA A 55 -8.60 -1.47 -1.02
CA ALA A 55 -10.05 -1.50 -1.21
C ALA A 55 -10.78 -1.84 0.09
N LYS A 56 -10.27 -2.82 0.84
CA LYS A 56 -10.81 -3.18 2.16
C LYS A 56 -10.76 -1.99 3.13
N HIS A 57 -9.61 -1.32 3.24
CA HIS A 57 -9.47 -0.16 4.12
C HIS A 57 -10.44 0.97 3.76
N LEU A 58 -10.59 1.27 2.46
CA LEU A 58 -11.55 2.26 1.99
C LEU A 58 -13.01 1.87 2.21
N ALA A 59 -13.33 0.58 2.25
CA ALA A 59 -14.66 0.09 2.58
C ALA A 59 -14.95 0.19 4.08
N GLU A 60 -13.97 -0.09 4.94
CA GLU A 60 -14.13 -0.02 6.40
C GLU A 60 -14.12 1.42 6.94
N LYS A 61 -13.41 2.36 6.31
CA LYS A 61 -13.42 3.79 6.71
C LYS A 61 -14.62 4.60 6.20
N GLN A 62 -15.57 4.00 5.48
CA GLN A 62 -16.70 4.72 4.86
C GLN A 62 -17.92 4.93 5.78
N TRP A 63 -17.77 4.90 7.12
CA TRP A 63 -18.84 5.21 8.09
C TRP A 63 -18.50 6.39 8.98
#